data_AF-A0A1I5X2F1-F1
#
_entry.id   AF-A0A1I5X2F1-F1
#
_cell.length_a   1.000
_cell.length_b   1.000
_cell.length_c   1.000
_cell.angle_alpha   90.00
_cell.angle_beta   90.00
_cell.angle_gamma   90.00
#
_symmetry.space_group_name_H-M   'P 1'
#
loop_
_entity.id
_entity.type
_entity.pdbx_description
1 polymer ?
#
loop_
_entity_poly.entity_id
_entity_poly.type
_entity_poly.pdbx_seq_one_letter_code
_entity_poly.pdbx_strand_id
1 'polypeptide(L)'
;MLLYHYYDKKIGPFKNLSDLSIEEANRILLTIKSEKPETMCAKRQGSYIADRRHFEKILRNEFMKKGGKIEREIPHYLVVGECPWLQSWFEDCDHVVIDTTNLDLNTVSFTYGDSHPTFSNRVNDGKEYRKKSYIHIMR
;
A
#
# COMPACT_ATOMS: atom_id res chain seq x y z
N MET A 1 0.27 -8.32 -17.05
CA MET A 1 0.80 -6.99 -16.63
C MET A 1 1.67 -7.23 -15.41
N LEU A 2 2.84 -6.60 -15.31
CA LEU A 2 3.74 -6.84 -14.18
C LEU A 2 3.42 -5.92 -13.00
N LEU A 3 3.27 -6.52 -11.82
CA LEU A 3 3.08 -5.85 -10.54
C LEU A 3 4.36 -5.95 -9.71
N TYR A 4 4.77 -4.85 -9.10
CA TYR A 4 6.00 -4.73 -8.32
C TYR A 4 5.70 -4.43 -6.86
N HIS A 5 6.30 -5.20 -5.95
CA HIS A 5 6.32 -4.91 -4.52
C HIS A 5 7.75 -4.58 -4.08
N TYR A 6 8.00 -3.33 -3.68
CA TYR A 6 9.30 -2.89 -3.18
C TYR A 6 9.37 -3.03 -1.67
N TYR A 7 10.51 -3.50 -1.17
CA TYR A 7 10.72 -3.72 0.25
C TYR A 7 12.18 -3.50 0.65
N ASP A 8 12.41 -3.39 1.97
CA ASP A 8 13.76 -3.39 2.54
C ASP A 8 14.30 -4.81 2.57
N LYS A 9 15.42 -5.06 1.88
CA LYS A 9 15.98 -6.39 1.67
C LYS A 9 16.24 -7.15 2.97
N LYS A 10 16.61 -6.45 4.05
CA LYS A 10 16.89 -7.06 5.35
C LYS A 10 15.62 -7.51 6.09
N ILE A 11 14.48 -6.91 5.76
CA ILE A 11 13.17 -7.21 6.38
C ILE A 11 12.43 -8.30 5.59
N GLY A 12 12.58 -8.31 4.27
CA GLY A 12 11.87 -9.21 3.37
C GLY A 12 10.50 -8.68 2.91
N PRO A 13 9.90 -9.33 1.90
CA PRO A 13 8.69 -8.83 1.25
C PRO A 13 7.43 -9.04 2.10
N PHE A 14 6.38 -8.29 1.76
CA PHE A 14 5.00 -8.47 2.24
C PHE A 14 4.79 -8.35 3.76
N LYS A 15 5.69 -7.64 4.45
CA LYS A 15 5.48 -7.23 5.85
C LYS A 15 4.65 -5.95 5.90
N ASN A 16 3.49 -5.99 6.57
CA ASN A 16 2.61 -4.84 6.69
C ASN A 16 2.46 -4.42 8.17
N LEU A 17 2.67 -3.14 8.46
CA LEU A 17 2.50 -2.58 9.82
C LEU A 17 1.07 -2.71 10.34
N SER A 18 0.08 -2.77 9.45
CA SER A 18 -1.32 -2.97 9.84
C SER A 18 -1.62 -4.38 10.37
N ASP A 19 -0.74 -5.36 10.15
CA ASP A 19 -0.87 -6.71 10.74
C ASP A 19 -0.54 -6.74 12.23
N LEU A 20 0.16 -5.73 12.74
CA LEU A 20 0.65 -5.66 14.13
C LEU A 20 -0.31 -4.86 15.02
N SER A 21 -0.15 -4.90 16.34
CA SER A 21 -0.82 -3.93 17.21
C SER A 21 -0.37 -2.48 16.91
N ILE A 22 -1.15 -1.48 17.32
CA ILE A 22 -0.78 -0.06 17.13
C ILE A 22 0.54 0.23 17.86
N GLU A 23 0.72 -0.34 19.04
CA GLU A 23 1.88 -0.18 19.90
C GLU A 23 3.14 -0.80 19.26
N GLU A 24 3.04 -1.99 18.67
CA GLU A 24 4.15 -2.63 17.96
C GLU A 24 4.50 -1.90 16.67
N ALA A 25 3.49 -1.52 15.88
CA ALA A 25 3.69 -0.78 14.64
C ALA A 25 4.37 0.57 14.89
N ASN A 26 3.95 1.30 15.93
CA ASN A 26 4.58 2.55 16.32
C ASN A 26 6.02 2.35 16.84
N ARG A 27 6.28 1.28 17.60
CA ARG A 27 7.65 0.93 18.01
C ARG A 27 8.56 0.72 16.79
N ILE A 28 8.10 -0.03 15.79
CA ILE A 28 8.86 -0.24 14.54
C ILE A 28 9.10 1.07 13.79
N LEU A 29 8.10 1.95 13.70
CA LEU A 29 8.28 3.26 13.06
C LEU A 29 9.31 4.12 13.79
N LEU A 30 9.34 4.08 15.12
CA LEU A 30 10.36 4.77 15.92
C LEU A 30 11.76 4.19 15.68
N THR A 31 11.88 2.86 15.61
CA THR A 31 13.14 2.19 15.25
C THR A 31 13.61 2.62 13.86
N ILE A 32 12.74 2.57 12.84
CA ILE A 32 13.08 3.01 11.47
C ILE A 32 13.53 4.48 11.46
N LYS A 33 12.83 5.35 12.21
CA LYS A 33 13.18 6.77 12.29
C LYS A 33 14.55 7.00 12.92
N SER A 34 14.94 6.17 13.89
CA SER A 34 16.24 6.24 14.55
C SER A 34 17.37 5.64 13.72
N GLU A 35 17.13 4.49 13.09
CA GLU A 35 18.18 3.71 12.42
C GLU A 35 18.38 4.13 10.96
N LYS A 36 17.32 4.60 10.30
CA LYS A 36 17.28 4.89 8.85
C LYS A 36 16.65 6.25 8.54
N PRO A 37 17.13 7.35 9.15
CA PRO A 37 16.45 8.66 9.14
C PRO A 37 16.24 9.24 7.74
N GLU A 38 17.10 8.89 6.78
CA GLU A 38 17.04 9.42 5.41
C GLU A 38 15.96 8.74 4.54
N THR A 39 15.49 7.55 4.95
CA THR A 39 14.49 6.79 4.21
C THR A 39 13.13 7.50 4.19
N MET A 40 12.33 7.22 3.16
CA MET A 40 10.95 7.72 3.10
C MET A 40 10.07 7.13 4.21
N CYS A 41 10.41 5.94 4.72
CA CYS A 41 9.72 5.30 5.83
C CYS A 41 9.97 6.01 7.17
N ALA A 42 11.14 6.61 7.39
CA ALA A 42 11.42 7.40 8.59
C ALA A 42 10.63 8.72 8.67
N LYS A 43 10.11 9.20 7.53
CA LYS A 43 9.37 10.47 7.40
C LYS A 43 7.87 10.35 7.71
N ARG A 44 7.39 9.18 8.15
CA ARG A 44 5.97 8.97 8.49
C ARG A 44 5.58 9.78 9.73
N GLN A 45 4.40 10.40 9.66
CA GLN A 45 3.81 11.15 10.77
C GLN A 45 3.30 10.22 11.88
N GLY A 46 3.12 10.74 13.10
CA GLY A 46 2.65 9.93 14.24
C GLY A 46 1.26 9.31 14.05
N SER A 47 0.38 9.92 13.25
CA SER A 47 -0.93 9.36 12.92
C SER A 47 -0.91 8.28 11.85
N TYR A 48 0.26 7.96 11.27
CA TYR A 48 0.36 7.15 10.05
C TYR A 48 -0.35 5.79 10.15
N ILE A 49 -0.22 5.07 11.27
CA ILE A 49 -0.87 3.76 11.45
C ILE A 49 -2.38 3.88 11.50
N ALA A 50 -2.89 4.88 12.23
CA ALA A 50 -4.33 5.14 12.30
C ALA A 50 -4.90 5.53 10.93
N ASP A 51 -4.21 6.42 10.22
CA ASP A 51 -4.59 6.86 8.87
C ASP A 51 -4.56 5.68 7.89
N ARG A 52 -3.49 4.86 7.90
CA ARG A 52 -3.34 3.67 7.04
C ARG A 52 -4.49 2.71 7.22
N ARG A 53 -4.82 2.34 8.47
CA ARG A 53 -5.95 1.45 8.78
C ARG A 53 -7.30 2.03 8.37
N HIS A 54 -7.49 3.33 8.53
CA HIS A 54 -8.69 4.02 8.08
C HIS A 54 -8.87 3.89 6.56
N PHE A 55 -7.82 4.16 5.78
CA PHE A 55 -7.89 4.03 4.33
C PHE A 55 -8.00 2.57 3.86
N GLU A 56 -7.37 1.63 4.54
CA GLU A 56 -7.55 0.19 4.28
C GLU A 56 -8.98 -0.27 4.50
N LYS A 57 -9.64 0.23 5.56
CA LYS A 57 -11.06 -0.02 5.78
C LYS A 57 -11.92 0.53 4.64
N ILE A 58 -11.63 1.74 4.15
CA ILE A 58 -12.33 2.31 2.98
C ILE A 58 -12.11 1.44 1.74
N LEU A 59 -10.86 1.10 1.43
CA LEU A 59 -10.51 0.26 0.29
C LEU A 59 -11.25 -1.08 0.32
N ARG A 60 -11.24 -1.75 1.48
CA ARG A 60 -11.91 -3.03 1.69
C ARG A 60 -13.41 -2.92 1.48
N ASN A 61 -14.05 -1.89 2.04
CA ASN A 61 -15.47 -1.66 1.88
C ASN A 61 -15.84 -1.38 0.41
N GLU A 62 -15.07 -0.57 -0.30
CA GLU A 62 -15.28 -0.29 -1.72
C GLU A 62 -15.05 -1.54 -2.58
N PHE A 63 -14.07 -2.37 -2.21
CA PHE A 63 -13.80 -3.63 -2.88
C PHE A 63 -14.97 -4.62 -2.74
N MET A 64 -15.51 -4.78 -1.52
CA MET A 64 -16.68 -5.61 -1.26
C MET A 64 -17.91 -5.15 -2.04
N LYS A 65 -18.19 -3.84 -2.05
CA LYS A 65 -19.34 -3.29 -2.79
C LYS A 65 -19.30 -3.59 -4.29
N LYS A 66 -18.11 -3.81 -4.83
CA LYS A 66 -17.89 -4.13 -6.24
C LYS A 66 -17.87 -5.64 -6.52
N GLY A 67 -18.09 -6.49 -5.52
CA GLY A 67 -18.06 -7.94 -5.66
C GLY A 67 -16.67 -8.57 -5.57
N GLY A 68 -15.68 -7.81 -5.10
CA GLY A 68 -14.32 -8.32 -4.89
C GLY A 68 -14.26 -9.41 -3.83
N LYS A 69 -13.40 -10.42 -4.06
CA LYS A 69 -13.16 -11.53 -3.16
C LYS A 69 -12.05 -11.19 -2.16
N ILE A 70 -12.40 -11.04 -0.89
CA ILE A 70 -11.43 -10.80 0.19
C ILE A 70 -10.85 -12.13 0.65
N GLU A 71 -9.56 -12.33 0.44
CA GLU A 71 -8.81 -13.48 0.99
C GLU A 71 -7.92 -13.09 2.17
N ARG A 72 -7.71 -11.79 2.38
CA ARG A 72 -6.89 -11.24 3.46
C ARG A 72 -7.46 -9.91 3.95
N GLU A 73 -7.46 -9.70 5.25
CA GLU A 73 -7.97 -8.44 5.82
C GLU A 73 -7.08 -7.24 5.48
N ILE A 74 -5.77 -7.36 5.69
CA ILE A 74 -4.78 -6.33 5.37
C ILE A 74 -4.22 -6.59 3.95
N PRO A 75 -4.35 -5.69 2.97
CA PRO A 75 -3.94 -5.97 1.61
C PRO A 75 -2.41 -6.05 1.46
N HIS A 76 -1.97 -6.82 0.46
CA HIS A 76 -0.62 -6.69 -0.10
C HIS A 76 -0.62 -5.55 -1.13
N TYR A 77 0.31 -4.61 -0.97
CA TYR A 77 0.44 -3.48 -1.88
C TYR A 77 1.49 -3.75 -2.94
N LEU A 78 1.10 -3.56 -4.20
CA LEU A 78 1.96 -3.59 -5.36
C LEU A 78 1.65 -2.38 -6.25
N VAL A 79 2.55 -2.05 -7.16
CA VAL A 79 2.35 -1.04 -8.20
C VAL A 79 2.46 -1.65 -9.58
N VAL A 80 1.78 -1.05 -10.55
CA VAL A 80 1.88 -1.44 -11.95
C VAL A 80 3.20 -0.94 -12.52
N GLY A 81 4.01 -1.87 -13.05
CA GLY A 81 5.29 -1.56 -13.66
C GLY A 81 6.38 -1.14 -12.67
N GLU A 82 7.58 -0.93 -13.21
CA GLU A 82 8.72 -0.48 -12.43
C GLU A 82 8.55 0.98 -11.98
N CYS A 83 9.00 1.32 -10.77
CA CYS A 83 8.89 2.64 -10.20
C CYS A 83 10.17 3.01 -9.43
N PRO A 84 11.16 3.65 -10.09
CA PRO A 84 12.42 4.04 -9.46
C PRO A 84 12.24 4.94 -8.23
N TRP A 85 11.17 5.74 -8.20
CA TRP A 85 10.84 6.58 -7.04
C TRP A 85 10.45 5.77 -5.80
N LEU A 86 9.75 4.64 -5.95
CA LEU A 86 9.44 3.76 -4.81
C LEU A 86 10.65 2.93 -4.40
N GLN A 87 11.48 2.53 -5.37
CA GLN A 87 12.75 1.86 -5.07
C GLN A 87 13.65 2.74 -4.19
N SER A 88 13.69 4.05 -4.45
CA SER A 88 14.50 5.01 -3.67
C SER A 88 13.99 5.24 -2.23
N TRP A 89 12.92 4.56 -1.80
CA TRP A 89 12.42 4.69 -0.42
C TRP A 89 13.22 3.90 0.60
N PHE A 90 14.03 2.94 0.15
CA PHE A 90 14.80 2.03 0.97
C PHE A 90 16.30 2.19 0.69
N GLU A 91 17.14 2.08 1.72
CA GLU A 91 18.61 2.13 1.59
C GLU A 91 19.15 0.91 0.83
N ASP A 92 18.61 -0.28 1.14
CA ASP A 92 18.91 -1.56 0.48
C ASP A 92 17.58 -2.14 -0.03
N CYS A 93 17.15 -1.66 -1.19
CA CYS A 93 15.87 -2.04 -1.78
C CYS A 93 15.98 -3.36 -2.54
N ASP A 94 14.97 -4.21 -2.37
CA ASP A 94 14.71 -5.36 -3.23
C ASP A 94 13.23 -5.35 -3.65
N HIS A 95 12.85 -6.20 -4.62
CA HIS A 95 11.49 -6.23 -5.14
C HIS A 95 11.01 -7.64 -5.51
N VAL A 96 9.69 -7.84 -5.43
CA VAL A 96 9.00 -9.01 -5.97
C VAL A 96 8.22 -8.58 -7.21
N VAL A 97 8.31 -9.36 -8.28
CA VAL A 97 7.53 -9.17 -9.51
C VAL A 97 6.49 -10.28 -9.63
N ILE A 98 5.24 -9.90 -9.89
CA ILE A 98 4.13 -10.82 -10.12
C ILE A 98 3.45 -10.44 -11.43
N ASP A 99 3.33 -11.38 -12.37
CA ASP A 99 2.45 -11.17 -13.52
C ASP A 99 0.99 -11.34 -13.08
N THR A 100 0.14 -10.39 -13.46
CA THR A 100 -1.32 -10.48 -13.26
C THR A 100 -1.93 -11.75 -13.84
N THR A 101 -1.29 -12.39 -14.83
CA THR A 101 -1.74 -13.70 -15.35
C THR A 101 -1.68 -14.82 -14.30
N ASN A 102 -0.89 -14.63 -13.25
CA ASN A 102 -0.72 -15.58 -12.15
C ASN A 102 -1.61 -15.25 -10.94
N LEU A 103 -2.54 -14.29 -11.07
CA LEU A 103 -3.43 -13.84 -10.00
C LEU A 103 -4.90 -14.11 -10.35
N ASP A 104 -5.69 -14.49 -9.36
CA ASP A 104 -7.16 -14.37 -9.44
C ASP A 104 -7.51 -12.88 -9.37
N LEU A 105 -7.85 -12.29 -10.51
CA LEU A 105 -8.15 -10.86 -10.60
C LEU A 105 -9.39 -10.44 -9.80
N ASN A 106 -10.24 -11.38 -9.38
CA ASN A 106 -11.34 -11.09 -8.46
C ASN A 106 -10.86 -10.76 -7.05
N THR A 107 -9.60 -11.04 -6.73
CA THR A 107 -8.95 -10.69 -5.46
C THR A 107 -8.16 -9.37 -5.53
N VAL A 108 -8.11 -8.74 -6.71
CA VAL A 108 -7.30 -7.55 -6.98
C VAL A 108 -8.17 -6.30 -7.12
N SER A 109 -7.79 -5.24 -6.40
CA SER A 109 -8.29 -3.87 -6.63
C SER A 109 -7.12 -2.91 -6.81
N PHE A 110 -7.39 -1.76 -7.42
CA PHE A 110 -6.36 -0.74 -7.66
C PHE A 110 -6.91 0.69 -7.50
N THR A 111 -5.99 1.61 -7.25
CA THR A 111 -6.24 3.06 -7.24
C THR A 111 -5.28 3.75 -8.20
N TYR A 112 -5.67 4.91 -8.71
CA TYR A 112 -4.74 5.78 -9.44
C TYR A 112 -3.93 6.60 -8.42
N GLY A 113 -2.67 6.23 -8.26
CA GLY A 113 -1.80 6.77 -7.23
C GLY A 113 -2.01 6.10 -5.87
N ASP A 114 -1.27 6.58 -4.86
CA ASP A 114 -1.32 6.04 -3.50
C ASP A 114 -2.71 6.22 -2.87
N SER A 115 -3.13 5.24 -2.04
CA SER A 115 -4.46 5.25 -1.43
C SER A 115 -4.67 6.38 -0.42
N HIS A 116 -3.60 6.84 0.25
CA HIS A 116 -3.66 7.95 1.20
C HIS A 116 -4.13 9.24 0.51
N PRO A 117 -3.45 9.80 -0.52
CA PRO A 117 -3.94 10.98 -1.21
C PRO A 117 -5.25 10.70 -1.97
N THR A 118 -5.50 9.47 -2.42
CA THR A 118 -6.75 9.13 -3.13
C THR A 118 -7.97 9.34 -2.24
N PHE A 119 -7.89 8.96 -0.96
CA PHE A 119 -9.02 9.02 -0.01
C PHE A 119 -8.90 10.11 1.05
N SER A 120 -7.77 10.82 1.16
CA SER A 120 -7.61 11.95 2.09
C SER A 120 -8.48 13.15 1.69
N ASN A 121 -9.06 13.84 2.68
CA ASN A 121 -9.79 15.10 2.45
C ASN A 121 -8.85 16.30 2.25
N ARG A 122 -7.53 16.10 2.43
CA ARG A 122 -6.51 17.14 2.26
C ARG A 122 -6.13 17.38 0.80
N VAL A 123 -6.46 16.45 -0.10
CA VAL A 123 -6.10 16.52 -1.52
C VAL A 123 -7.35 16.75 -2.36
N ASN A 124 -7.49 17.97 -2.86
CA ASN A 124 -8.66 18.43 -3.61
C ASN A 124 -8.23 19.02 -4.97
N ASP A 125 -7.43 18.28 -5.71
CA ASP A 125 -6.83 18.69 -6.99
C ASP A 125 -7.76 18.50 -8.21
N GLY A 126 -9.04 18.21 -7.98
CA GLY A 126 -10.05 18.03 -9.02
C GLY A 126 -9.88 16.78 -9.90
N LYS A 127 -8.92 15.89 -9.59
CA LYS A 127 -8.68 14.70 -10.41
C LYS A 127 -9.84 13.72 -10.32
N GLU A 128 -10.27 13.21 -11.47
CA GLU A 128 -11.47 12.38 -11.60
C GLU A 128 -11.43 11.06 -10.81
N TYR A 129 -10.23 10.58 -10.47
CA TYR A 129 -10.01 9.33 -9.77
C TYR A 129 -10.00 9.46 -8.24
N ARG A 130 -10.16 10.69 -7.70
CA ARG A 130 -10.24 10.92 -6.26
C ARG A 130 -11.43 10.17 -5.66
N LYS A 131 -11.22 9.63 -4.46
CA LYS A 131 -12.21 8.83 -3.71
C LYS A 131 -12.70 7.57 -4.45
N LYS A 132 -11.98 7.09 -5.46
CA LYS A 132 -12.36 5.91 -6.23
C LYS A 132 -11.38 4.75 -5.99
N SER A 133 -11.94 3.56 -5.88
CA SER A 133 -11.24 2.28 -5.99
C SER A 133 -11.84 1.51 -7.16
N TYR A 134 -11.00 0.77 -7.88
CA TYR A 134 -11.36 0.04 -9.09
C TYR A 134 -11.08 -1.44 -8.89
N ILE A 135 -11.90 -2.28 -9.51
CA ILE A 135 -11.65 -3.71 -9.64
C ILE A 135 -11.48 -4.04 -11.11
N HIS A 136 -10.72 -5.09 -11.40
CA HIS A 136 -10.70 -5.60 -12.77
C HIS A 136 -12.01 -6.36 -13.02
N ILE A 137 -12.90 -5.78 -13.83
CA ILE A 137 -14.10 -6.48 -14.31
C ILE A 137 -13.75 -7.02 -15.70
N MET A 138 -13.54 -8.33 -15.82
CA MET A 138 -13.65 -8.96 -17.13
C MET A 138 -15.12 -8.87 -17.54
N ARG A 139 -15.41 -8.11 -18.59
CA ARG A 139 -16.69 -8.19 -19.30
C ARG A 139 -16.65 -9.32 -20.30
#